data_AF-X0RF29-F1
#
_entry.id   AF-X0RF29-F1
#
_cell.length_a   1.000
_cell.length_b   1.000
_cell.length_c   1.000
_cell.angle_alpha   90.00
_cell.angle_beta   90.00
_cell.angle_gamma   90.00
#
_symmetry.space_group_name_H-M   'P 1'
#
loop_
_entity.id
_entity.type
_entity.pdbx_description
1 polymer ?
#
loop_
_entity_poly.entity_id
_entity_poly.type
_entity_poly.pdbx_seq_one_letter_code
_entity_poly.pdbx_strand_id
1 'polypeptide(L)' 'MAFIQVSFKTAQDRINVFKILKGESIIGRPVRNLVLSINQLEKIKEAGIPVYPASINGKNDYKKKI' A
#
# COMPACT_ATOMS: atom_id res chain seq x y z
N MET A 1 0.57 16.36 -4.18
CA MET A 1 0.30 15.19 -3.32
C MET A 1 0.84 13.95 -4.03
N ALA A 2 1.78 13.22 -3.44
CA ALA A 2 2.36 12.03 -4.05
C ALA A 2 1.50 10.79 -3.72
N PHE A 3 1.23 9.98 -4.73
CA PHE A 3 0.52 8.72 -4.60
C PHE A 3 1.48 7.58 -4.93
N ILE A 4 1.50 6.54 -4.08
CA ILE A 4 2.42 5.42 -4.17
C ILE A 4 1.61 4.15 -4.31
N GLN A 5 1.95 3.34 -5.31
CA GLN A 5 1.35 2.04 -5.50
C GLN A 5 2.04 1.01 -4.61
N VAL A 6 1.25 0.31 -3.79
CA VAL A 6 1.69 -0.71 -2.85
C VAL A 6 0.96 -2.03 -3.06
N SER A 7 1.66 -3.11 -2.72
CA SER A 7 1.15 -4.48 -2.70
C SER A 7 1.21 -5.04 -1.28
N PHE A 8 0.40 -6.06 -1.05
CA PHE A 8 0.28 -6.74 0.24
C PHE A 8 0.49 -8.23 0.07
N LYS A 9 1.25 -8.84 0.97
CA LYS A 9 1.59 -10.27 0.90
C LYS A 9 0.37 -11.17 1.11
N THR A 10 -0.53 -10.80 2.02
CA THR A 10 -1.74 -11.59 2.31
C THR A 10 -3.03 -10.80 2.09
N ALA A 11 -4.15 -11.51 1.93
CA ALA A 11 -5.47 -10.90 1.88
C ALA A 11 -5.87 -10.30 3.24
N GLN A 12 -5.40 -10.88 4.35
CA GLN A 12 -5.69 -10.39 5.70
C GLN A 12 -5.06 -9.01 5.95
N ASP A 13 -3.81 -8.80 5.51
CA ASP A 13 -3.13 -7.50 5.61
C ASP A 13 -3.92 -6.41 4.86
N ARG A 14 -4.45 -6.75 3.68
CA ARG A 14 -5.31 -5.83 2.91
C ARG A 14 -6.58 -5.47 3.65
N ILE A 15 -7.28 -6.47 4.19
CA ILE A 15 -8.52 -6.25 4.96
C ILE A 15 -8.23 -5.34 6.15
N ASN A 16 -7.12 -5.54 6.84
CA ASN A 16 -6.71 -4.70 7.96
C ASN A 16 -6.42 -3.26 7.52
N VAL A 17 -5.73 -3.07 6.39
CA VAL A 17 -5.53 -1.74 5.78
C VAL A 17 -6.85 -1.06 5.43
N PHE A 18 -7.79 -1.77 4.80
CA PHE A 18 -9.11 -1.21 4.48
C PHE A 18 -9.90 -0.83 5.73
N LYS A 19 -9.73 -1.55 6.84
CA LYS A 19 -10.34 -1.19 8.13
C LYS A 19 -9.72 0.08 8.72
N ILE A 20 -8.40 0.22 8.67
CA ILE A 20 -7.67 1.40 9.19
C ILE A 20 -8.00 2.64 8.37
N LEU A 21 -8.05 2.50 7.05
CA LEU A 21 -8.33 3.58 6.11
C LEU A 21 -9.83 3.75 5.82
N LYS A 22 -10.71 3.20 6.67
CA LYS A 22 -12.16 3.27 6.48
C LYS A 22 -12.61 4.72 6.49
N GLY A 23 -13.29 5.15 5.42
CA GLY A 23 -13.73 6.53 5.22
C GLY A 23 -12.76 7.39 4.42
N GLU A 24 -11.57 6.87 4.08
CA GLU A 24 -10.64 7.53 3.17
C GLU A 24 -10.81 7.03 1.73
N SER A 25 -10.51 7.90 0.77
CA SER A 25 -10.47 7.51 -0.65
C SER A 25 -9.22 6.67 -0.92
N ILE A 26 -9.44 5.44 -1.38
CA ILE A 26 -8.39 4.50 -1.80
C ILE A 26 -8.59 4.24 -3.30
N ILE A 27 -7.53 4.38 -4.09
CA ILE A 27 -7.58 4.16 -5.53
C ILE A 27 -6.91 2.81 -5.86
N GLY A 28 -7.54 1.98 -6.68
CA GLY A 28 -6.94 0.72 -7.13
C GLY A 28 -7.86 -0.50 -7.00
N ARG A 29 -7.43 -1.63 -7.57
CA ARG A 29 -8.19 -2.88 -7.50
C ARG A 29 -7.84 -3.61 -6.19
N PRO A 30 -8.84 -3.98 -5.36
CA PRO A 30 -8.62 -4.59 -4.03
C PRO A 30 -7.84 -5.92 -4.05
N VAL A 31 -7.69 -6.53 -5.22
CA VAL A 31 -7.12 -7.88 -5.39
C VAL A 31 -5.60 -7.86 -5.59
N ARG A 32 -5.02 -6.78 -6.14
CA ARG A 32 -3.60 -6.77 -6.54
C ARG A 32 -2.80 -5.64 -5.90
N ASN A 33 -3.21 -4.40 -6.13
CA ASN A 33 -2.43 -3.22 -5.75
C ASN A 33 -3.35 -2.10 -5.26
N LEU A 34 -2.94 -1.41 -4.21
CA LEU A 34 -3.58 -0.17 -3.75
C LEU A 34 -2.67 1.01 -4.08
N VAL A 35 -3.25 2.15 -4.41
CA VAL A 35 -2.56 3.42 -4.57
C VAL A 35 -2.94 4.28 -3.37
N LEU A 36 -1.95 4.59 -2.55
CA LEU A 36 -2.12 5.28 -1.27
C LEU A 36 -1.32 6.58 -1.24
N SER A 37 -1.81 7.57 -0.51
CA SER A 37 -1.04 8.77 -0.20
C SER A 37 0.03 8.50 0.86
N ILE A 38 0.98 9.41 1.01
CA ILE A 38 2.02 9.32 2.06
C ILE A 38 1.38 9.22 3.45
N ASN A 39 0.40 10.07 3.76
CA ASN A 39 -0.29 10.05 5.05
C ASN A 39 -1.01 8.72 5.32
N GLN A 40 -1.55 8.07 4.28
CA GLN A 40 -2.16 6.74 4.38
C GLN A 40 -1.13 5.65 4.68
N LEU A 41 0.05 5.75 4.07
CA LEU A 41 1.15 4.81 4.31
C LEU A 41 1.71 4.94 5.73
N GLU A 42 1.81 6.16 6.25
CA GLU A 42 2.22 6.41 7.63
C GLU A 42 1.27 5.74 8.63
N LYS A 43 -0.05 5.93 8.47
CA LYS A 43 -1.07 5.26 9.30
C LYS A 43 -0.98 3.72 9.26
N ILE A 44 -0.73 3.15 8.08
CA ILE A 44 -0.57 1.69 7.94
C ILE A 44 0.71 1.20 8.61
N LYS A 45 1.80 1.97 8.50
CA LYS A 45 3.08 1.66 9.13
C LYS A 45 2.99 1.74 10.65
N GLU A 46 2.31 2.74 11.19
CA GLU A 46 2.01 2.86 12.63
C GLU A 46 1.18 1.68 13.15
N ALA A 47 0.27 1.17 12.33
CA ALA A 47 -0.50 -0.05 12.65
C ALA A 47 0.30 -1.36 12.52
N GLY A 48 1.58 -1.30 12.14
CA GLY A 48 2.47 -2.46 12.05
C GLY A 48 2.17 -3.39 10.87
N ILE A 49 1.42 -2.94 9.86
CA ILE A 49 1.09 -3.79 8.71
C ILE A 49 2.19 -3.68 7.65
N PRO A 50 2.79 -4.81 7.23
CA PRO A 50 3.84 -4.80 6.23
C PRO A 50 3.26 -4.45 4.85
N VAL A 51 3.74 -3.33 4.30
CA VAL A 51 3.48 -2.90 2.92
C VAL A 51 4.69 -3.20 2.05
N TYR A 52 4.44 -3.61 0.80
CA TYR A 52 5.47 -3.89 -0.17
C TYR A 52 5.33 -2.92 -1.35
N PRO A 53 6.44 -2.51 -1.99
CA PRO A 53 6.36 -1.76 -3.23
C PRO A 53 5.61 -2.59 -4.26
N ALA A 54 4.69 -1.96 -5.00
CA ALA A 54 4.05 -2.66 -6.09
C ALA A 54 5.11 -3.02 -7.13
N SER A 55 5.35 -4.32 -7.32
CA SER A 55 6.26 -4.80 -8.34
C SER A 55 5.62 -4.50 -9.70
N ILE A 56 6.05 -3.39 -10.30
CA ILE A 56 5.76 -3.10 -11.69
C ILE A 56 6.74 -4.01 -12.46
N ASN A 57 6.25 -5.17 -12.91
CA ASN A 57 6.98 -6.02 -13.86
C ASN A 57 8.25 -6.74 -13.35
N GLY A 58 8.25 -7.28 -12.12
CA GLY A 58 9.35 -8.14 -11.65
C GLY A 58 10.68 -7.41 -11.41
N LYS A 59 10.68 -6.07 -11.49
CA LYS A 59 11.82 -5.22 -11.13
C LYS A 59 11.48 -4.44 -9.86
N ASN A 60 12.23 -4.72 -8.80
CA ASN A 60 12.19 -3.98 -7.54
C ASN A 60 12.72 -2.55 -7.77
N ASP A 61 11.87 -1.63 -8.26
CA ASP A 61 12.21 -0.21 -8.38
C ASP A 61 12.43 0.49 -7.02
N TYR A 62 12.12 -0.19 -5.91
CA TYR A 62 12.42 0.31 -4.57
C TYR A 62 13.93 0.45 -4.30
N LYS A 63 14.78 -0.32 -5.00
CA LYS A 63 16.23 -0.25 -4.83
C LYS A 63 16.91 0.93 -5.55
N LYS A 64 16.16 1.79 -6.23
CA LYS A 64 16.73 2.90 -7.01
C LYS A 64 16.43 4.30 -6.49
N LYS A 65 15.71 4.42 -5.37
CA LYS A 65 15.33 5.72 -4.77
C LYS A 65 15.54 5.80 -3.24
N ILE A 66 16.47 5.01 -2.73
CA ILE A 66 17.11 5.25 -1.42
C ILE A 66 18.60 5.34 -1.66
#